data_AF-A0A0P8B630-F1
#
_entry.id   AF-A0A0P8B630-F1
#
_cell.length_a   1.000
_cell.length_b   1.000
_cell.length_c   1.000
_cell.angle_alpha   90.00
_cell.angle_beta   90.00
_cell.angle_gamma   90.00
#
_symmetry.space_group_name_H-M   'P 1'
#
loop_
_entity.id
_entity.type
_entity.pdbx_description
1 polymer ?
#
loop_
_entity_poly.entity_id
_entity_poly.type
_entity_poly.pdbx_seq_one_letter_code
_entity_poly.pdbx_strand_id
1 'polypeptide(L)'
;MDTKKNIDPSKINKPIQLLGAWLAGLILVNGGFLGTAITIDNPVWVRGVLVIAAVVNVPVFLAAIFLLQTKFRPEMQEDSYYHDYLLNMSGEPKAKFKLVEDAPVKQPATQQDESVATDWSSYKVLVNPNIRDKEKIVSNLSRLNIPISGEFAQSLSPTITAPAIMFGRGFKLKNIIDLLKAMNGTTVQYVTYGGDEDEVDQYNNEAYIGPITPEYKTHGIPLKELLDAVEKGTLSAEQFYSDIIIAFNDGYEP
;
A
#
# COMPACT_ATOMS: atom_id res chain seq x y z
N MET A 1 25.37 -9.23 33.75
CA MET A 1 24.27 -8.28 33.49
C MET A 1 23.72 -8.62 32.13
N ASP A 2 22.72 -9.50 32.13
CA ASP A 2 22.13 -10.10 30.95
C ASP A 2 21.27 -9.09 30.19
N THR A 3 21.62 -8.85 28.92
CA THR A 3 20.81 -8.09 27.97
C THR A 3 19.58 -8.91 27.61
N LYS A 4 18.44 -8.58 28.23
CA LYS A 4 17.11 -9.04 27.82
C LYS A 4 16.89 -8.66 26.36
N LYS A 5 17.04 -9.63 25.45
CA LYS A 5 16.72 -9.48 24.04
C LYS A 5 15.20 -9.48 23.90
N ASN A 6 14.60 -8.30 23.93
CA ASN A 6 13.17 -8.10 23.77
C ASN A 6 12.84 -8.41 22.29
N ILE A 7 12.20 -9.56 22.04
CA ILE A 7 11.73 -9.90 20.69
C ILE A 7 10.43 -9.13 20.48
N ASP A 8 10.45 -8.16 19.58
CA ASP A 8 9.30 -7.33 19.23
C ASP A 8 8.40 -8.11 18.24
N PRO A 9 7.22 -8.63 18.66
CA PRO A 9 6.40 -9.50 17.82
C PRO A 9 5.84 -8.77 16.58
N SER A 10 5.75 -7.43 16.64
CA SER A 10 5.26 -6.57 15.55
C SER A 10 6.26 -6.39 14.40
N LYS A 11 7.46 -6.98 14.50
CA LYS A 11 8.50 -6.97 13.46
C LYS A 11 8.70 -8.33 12.78
N ILE A 12 7.86 -9.32 13.10
CA ILE A 12 7.83 -10.64 12.45
C ILE A 12 6.83 -10.59 11.30
N ASN A 13 7.15 -9.83 10.27
CA ASN A 13 6.20 -9.49 9.18
C ASN A 13 6.53 -10.28 7.91
N LYS A 14 7.74 -10.85 7.82
CA LYS A 14 8.17 -11.58 6.64
C LYS A 14 7.65 -13.03 6.73
N PRO A 15 6.92 -13.54 5.72
CA PRO A 15 6.38 -14.91 5.70
C PRO A 15 7.42 -16.01 6.00
N ILE A 16 8.69 -15.75 5.67
CA ILE A 16 9.83 -16.62 5.97
C ILE A 16 10.13 -16.73 7.49
N GLN A 17 9.97 -15.65 8.25
CA GLN A 17 10.24 -15.66 9.70
C GLN A 17 9.13 -16.38 10.47
N LEU A 18 7.88 -16.23 10.02
CA LEU A 18 6.74 -16.97 10.56
C LEU A 18 6.93 -18.48 10.32
N LEU A 19 7.38 -18.89 9.12
CA LEU A 19 7.73 -20.28 8.82
C LEU A 19 8.78 -20.85 9.79
N GLY A 20 9.81 -20.06 10.10
CA GLY A 20 10.86 -20.44 11.05
C GLY A 20 10.33 -20.66 12.47
N ALA A 21 9.43 -19.79 12.94
CA ALA A 21 8.79 -19.94 14.25
C ALA A 21 7.92 -21.20 14.33
N TRP A 22 7.15 -21.50 13.27
CA TRP A 22 6.34 -22.72 13.18
C TRP A 22 7.20 -23.99 13.15
N LEU A 23 8.33 -23.97 12.44
CA LEU A 23 9.26 -25.11 12.40
C LEU A 23 9.88 -25.38 13.78
N ALA A 24 10.28 -24.32 14.50
CA ALA A 24 10.77 -24.45 15.87
C ALA A 24 9.69 -25.03 16.80
N GLY A 25 8.44 -24.60 16.65
CA GLY A 25 7.29 -25.15 17.37
C GLY A 25 7.07 -26.64 17.08
N LEU A 26 7.14 -27.05 15.81
CA LEU A 26 7.01 -28.46 15.41
C LEU A 26 8.08 -29.35 16.05
N ILE A 27 9.35 -28.89 16.03
CA ILE A 27 10.47 -29.61 16.64
C ILE A 27 10.25 -29.76 18.15
N LEU A 28 9.80 -28.70 18.82
CA LEU A 28 9.57 -28.70 20.26
C LEU A 28 8.42 -29.64 20.67
N VAL A 29 7.31 -29.63 19.93
CA VAL A 29 6.15 -30.50 20.18
C VAL A 29 6.50 -31.98 19.93
N ASN A 30 7.10 -32.31 18.78
CA ASN A 30 7.48 -33.68 18.47
C ASN A 30 8.59 -34.20 19.39
N GLY A 31 9.55 -33.33 19.75
CA GLY A 31 10.55 -33.61 20.77
C GLY A 31 9.91 -33.92 22.13
N GLY A 32 8.87 -33.17 22.52
CA GLY A 32 8.07 -33.43 23.72
C GLY A 32 7.37 -34.78 23.69
N PHE A 33 6.73 -35.16 22.58
CA PHE A 33 6.06 -36.46 22.44
C PHE A 33 7.04 -37.62 22.50
N LEU A 34 8.15 -37.56 21.75
CA LEU A 34 9.17 -38.60 21.72
C LEU A 34 9.92 -38.68 23.06
N GLY A 35 10.23 -37.54 23.67
CA GLY A 35 10.86 -37.44 24.99
C GLY A 35 9.96 -38.00 26.09
N THR A 36 8.66 -37.75 26.03
CA THR A 36 7.71 -38.33 26.99
C THR A 36 7.55 -39.83 26.75
N ALA A 37 7.53 -40.27 25.49
CA ALA A 37 7.39 -41.68 25.11
C ALA A 37 8.51 -42.57 25.69
N ILE A 38 9.75 -42.06 25.77
CA ILE A 38 10.86 -42.81 26.39
C ILE A 38 10.78 -42.88 27.91
N THR A 39 10.09 -41.94 28.56
CA THR A 39 9.96 -41.90 30.03
C THR A 39 8.77 -42.69 30.57
N ILE A 40 7.76 -42.97 29.75
CA ILE A 40 6.58 -43.73 30.16
C ILE A 40 6.82 -45.22 29.92
N ASP A 41 6.94 -45.99 31.00
CA ASP A 41 7.08 -47.46 30.92
C ASP A 41 5.74 -48.20 30.95
N ASN A 42 4.74 -47.66 31.65
CA ASN A 42 3.40 -48.23 31.70
C ASN A 42 2.32 -47.14 31.72
N PRO A 43 1.22 -47.29 30.97
CA PRO A 43 0.90 -48.41 30.08
C PRO A 43 1.52 -48.28 28.68
N VAL A 44 1.98 -49.41 28.10
CA VAL A 44 2.78 -49.46 26.85
C VAL A 44 2.08 -48.84 25.63
N TRP A 45 0.74 -48.88 25.57
CA TRP A 45 -0.01 -48.30 24.45
C TRP A 45 0.17 -46.78 24.35
N VAL A 46 0.43 -46.07 25.47
CA VAL A 46 0.63 -44.61 25.49
C VAL A 46 1.90 -44.24 24.73
N ARG A 47 2.97 -45.02 24.89
CA ARG A 47 4.23 -44.84 24.13
C ARG A 47 3.97 -44.95 22.63
N GLY A 48 3.20 -45.96 22.21
CA GLY A 48 2.80 -46.15 20.82
C GLY A 48 1.98 -44.99 20.26
N VAL A 49 1.00 -44.51 21.03
CA VAL A 49 0.15 -43.37 20.64
C VAL A 49 0.98 -42.08 20.48
N LEU A 50 1.93 -41.81 21.38
CA LEU A 50 2.80 -40.62 21.28
C LEU A 50 3.70 -40.65 20.04
N VAL A 51 4.23 -41.83 19.68
CA VAL A 51 5.03 -41.99 18.46
C VAL A 51 4.17 -41.79 17.22
N ILE A 52 2.97 -42.38 17.18
CA ILE A 52 2.03 -42.18 16.06
C ILE A 52 1.63 -40.71 15.95
N ALA A 53 1.35 -40.05 17.08
CA ALA A 53 1.02 -38.63 17.11
C ALA A 53 2.16 -37.77 16.55
N ALA A 54 3.42 -38.04 16.91
CA ALA A 54 4.57 -37.32 16.37
C ALA A 54 4.73 -37.53 14.85
N VAL A 55 4.51 -38.75 14.36
CA VAL A 55 4.59 -39.08 12.91
C VAL A 55 3.46 -38.41 12.13
N VAL A 56 2.22 -38.44 12.62
CA VAL A 56 1.05 -37.84 11.96
C VAL A 56 1.07 -36.31 12.02
N ASN A 57 1.67 -35.73 13.07
CA ASN A 57 1.76 -34.28 13.22
C ASN A 57 2.53 -33.62 12.08
N VAL A 58 3.58 -34.27 11.54
CA VAL A 58 4.39 -33.74 10.44
C VAL A 58 3.58 -33.53 9.14
N PRO A 59 2.89 -34.53 8.56
CA PRO A 59 2.10 -34.33 7.35
C PRO A 59 0.91 -33.39 7.57
N VAL A 60 0.27 -33.40 8.75
CA VAL A 60 -0.81 -32.44 9.09
C VAL A 60 -0.28 -31.01 9.08
N PHE A 61 0.88 -30.80 9.70
CA PHE A 61 1.54 -29.49 9.74
C PHE A 61 1.97 -29.00 8.35
N LEU A 62 2.56 -29.88 7.52
CA LEU A 62 2.91 -29.55 6.14
C LEU A 62 1.67 -29.21 5.30
N ALA A 63 0.57 -29.94 5.47
CA ALA A 63 -0.70 -29.63 4.80
C ALA A 63 -1.26 -28.27 5.25
N ALA A 64 -1.16 -27.93 6.53
CA ALA A 64 -1.58 -26.63 7.05
C ALA A 64 -0.73 -25.49 6.49
N ILE A 65 0.60 -25.64 6.44
CA ILE A 65 1.49 -24.68 5.79
C ILE A 65 1.15 -24.53 4.31
N PHE A 66 0.95 -25.65 3.61
CA PHE A 66 0.59 -25.63 2.20
C PHE A 66 -0.73 -24.90 1.95
N LEU A 67 -1.75 -25.14 2.79
CA LEU A 67 -3.03 -24.40 2.74
C LEU A 67 -2.85 -22.91 3.02
N LEU A 68 -2.02 -22.54 4.00
CA LEU A 68 -1.71 -21.14 4.28
C LEU A 68 -1.00 -20.46 3.09
N GLN A 69 -0.05 -21.16 2.46
CA GLN A 69 0.71 -20.64 1.32
C GLN A 69 -0.07 -20.59 0.00
N THR A 70 -1.09 -21.43 -0.17
CA THR A 70 -1.85 -21.52 -1.43
C THR A 70 -3.20 -20.84 -1.36
N LYS A 71 -3.98 -21.08 -0.30
CA LYS A 71 -5.34 -20.58 -0.17
C LYS A 71 -5.40 -19.25 0.59
N PHE A 72 -4.62 -19.12 1.66
CA PHE A 72 -4.61 -17.90 2.49
C PHE A 72 -3.47 -16.94 2.14
N ARG A 73 -2.79 -17.17 1.00
CA ARG A 73 -1.81 -16.22 0.47
C ARG A 73 -2.40 -14.81 0.28
N PRO A 74 -3.63 -14.63 -0.23
CA PRO A 74 -4.23 -13.30 -0.37
C PRO A 74 -4.59 -12.65 0.98
N GLU A 75 -4.93 -13.46 2.00
CA GLU A 75 -5.34 -12.96 3.32
C GLU A 75 -4.16 -12.69 4.27
N MET A 76 -3.02 -13.35 4.04
CA MET A 76 -1.74 -13.06 4.71
C MET A 76 -0.89 -12.02 3.96
N GLN A 77 -1.38 -11.52 2.82
CA GLN A 77 -0.83 -10.33 2.19
C GLN A 77 -1.45 -9.10 2.84
N GLU A 78 -0.61 -8.10 3.12
CA GLU A 78 -1.04 -6.86 3.77
C GLU A 78 -2.18 -6.19 2.98
N ASP A 79 -3.03 -5.47 3.72
CA ASP A 79 -4.42 -5.04 3.45
C ASP A 79 -4.69 -4.49 2.03
N SER A 80 -3.66 -4.04 1.30
CA SER A 80 -3.77 -3.58 -0.08
C SER A 80 -4.22 -4.68 -1.06
N TYR A 81 -3.75 -5.93 -0.89
CA TYR A 81 -4.16 -7.04 -1.77
C TYR A 81 -5.52 -7.64 -1.39
N TYR A 82 -5.97 -7.43 -0.15
CA TYR A 82 -7.29 -7.89 0.30
C TYR A 82 -8.42 -7.08 -0.33
N HIS A 83 -8.21 -5.78 -0.55
CA HIS A 83 -9.16 -4.94 -1.29
C HIS A 83 -9.31 -5.40 -2.75
N ASP A 84 -8.21 -5.69 -3.44
CA ASP A 84 -8.24 -6.23 -4.82
C ASP A 84 -8.86 -7.63 -4.91
N TYR A 85 -8.69 -8.47 -3.89
CA TYR A 85 -9.30 -9.79 -3.81
C TYR A 85 -10.82 -9.71 -3.56
N LEU A 86 -11.28 -8.85 -2.66
CA LEU A 86 -12.71 -8.59 -2.41
C LEU A 86 -13.40 -8.01 -3.65
N LEU A 87 -12.73 -7.12 -4.38
CA LEU A 87 -13.22 -6.58 -5.66
C LEU A 87 -13.37 -7.67 -6.72
N ASN A 88 -12.44 -8.63 -6.80
CA ASN A 88 -12.53 -9.74 -7.75
C ASN A 88 -13.54 -10.84 -7.36
N MET A 89 -13.79 -11.04 -6.07
CA MET A 89 -14.66 -12.12 -5.57
C MET A 89 -16.13 -11.70 -5.43
N SER A 90 -16.40 -10.39 -5.32
CA SER A 90 -17.76 -9.82 -5.29
C SER A 90 -18.53 -9.95 -6.61
N GLY A 91 -17.89 -10.43 -7.69
CA GLY A 91 -18.56 -10.74 -8.95
C GLY A 91 -19.14 -9.53 -9.67
N GLU A 92 -18.87 -8.31 -9.19
CA GLU A 92 -19.23 -7.11 -9.92
C GLU A 92 -18.33 -7.00 -11.14
N PRO A 93 -18.91 -6.82 -12.34
CA PRO A 93 -18.12 -6.74 -13.56
C PRO A 93 -17.16 -5.57 -13.41
N LYS A 94 -15.85 -5.86 -13.57
CA LYS A 94 -14.74 -4.90 -13.71
C LYS A 94 -15.26 -3.61 -14.30
N ALA A 95 -15.58 -2.64 -13.44
CA ALA A 95 -16.19 -1.41 -13.87
C ALA A 95 -15.09 -0.60 -14.55
N LYS A 96 -14.98 -0.81 -15.86
CA LYS A 96 -14.47 0.19 -16.80
C LYS A 96 -14.95 1.55 -16.33
N PHE A 97 -14.02 2.49 -16.22
CA PHE A 97 -14.25 3.89 -15.91
C PHE A 97 -15.69 4.33 -16.23
N LYS A 98 -16.55 4.28 -15.22
CA LYS A 98 -17.90 4.82 -15.29
C LYS A 98 -17.93 5.95 -14.29
N LEU A 99 -17.53 7.13 -14.78
CA LEU A 99 -18.03 8.36 -14.20
C LEU A 99 -19.54 8.18 -14.08
N VAL A 100 -20.04 8.22 -12.86
CA VAL A 100 -21.45 8.02 -12.55
C VAL A 100 -22.24 9.16 -13.20
N GLU A 101 -22.59 9.02 -14.47
CA GLU A 101 -23.72 9.70 -15.08
C GLU A 101 -24.98 9.13 -14.41
N ASP A 102 -25.71 10.01 -13.74
CA ASP A 102 -27.08 9.81 -13.23
C ASP A 102 -27.30 8.91 -12.00
N ALA A 103 -26.51 9.10 -10.92
CA ALA A 103 -27.01 8.75 -9.58
C ALA A 103 -27.78 9.94 -8.97
N PRO A 104 -28.97 9.72 -8.38
CA PRO A 104 -29.76 10.80 -7.81
C PRO A 104 -29.01 11.43 -6.65
N VAL A 105 -28.87 12.76 -6.71
CA VAL A 105 -28.33 13.64 -5.69
C VAL A 105 -28.91 13.26 -4.33
N LYS A 106 -28.14 12.51 -3.53
CA LYS A 106 -28.34 12.52 -2.08
C LYS A 106 -27.91 13.91 -1.63
N GLN A 107 -28.87 14.62 -1.04
CA GLN A 107 -28.73 15.97 -0.54
C GLN A 107 -27.42 16.13 0.25
N PRO A 108 -26.75 17.28 0.11
CA PRO A 108 -25.43 17.50 0.67
C PRO A 108 -25.51 17.37 2.18
N ALA A 109 -24.77 16.40 2.73
CA ALA A 109 -24.39 16.45 4.13
C ALA A 109 -23.74 17.82 4.35
N THR A 110 -24.32 18.54 5.30
CA THR A 110 -24.10 19.93 5.63
C THR A 110 -22.62 20.28 5.57
N GLN A 111 -22.28 21.20 4.67
CA GLN A 111 -21.01 21.92 4.68
C GLN A 111 -20.88 22.64 6.02
N GLN A 112 -20.17 22.03 6.96
CA GLN A 112 -19.40 22.79 7.92
C GLN A 112 -18.08 23.12 7.26
N ASP A 113 -18.04 24.31 6.66
CA ASP A 113 -16.84 25.12 6.53
C ASP A 113 -16.26 25.33 7.94
N GLU A 114 -15.52 24.34 8.43
CA GLU A 114 -14.46 24.59 9.37
C GLU A 114 -13.16 24.55 8.59
N SER A 115 -12.51 25.71 8.56
CA SER A 115 -11.14 25.96 8.10
C SER A 115 -10.13 25.21 8.97
N VAL A 116 -10.32 23.91 9.17
CA VAL A 116 -9.33 23.05 9.79
C VAL A 116 -8.19 22.98 8.79
N ALA A 117 -7.09 23.66 9.12
CA ALA A 117 -5.85 23.61 8.38
C ALA A 117 -5.52 22.15 8.08
N THR A 118 -5.18 21.85 6.82
CA THR A 118 -4.81 20.49 6.43
C THR A 118 -3.57 20.10 7.24
N ASP A 119 -3.62 18.98 7.97
CA ASP A 119 -2.45 18.47 8.69
C ASP A 119 -1.49 17.82 7.69
N TRP A 120 -0.24 18.29 7.71
CA TRP A 120 0.85 17.82 6.85
C TRP A 120 1.97 17.12 7.63
N SER A 121 1.84 16.98 8.94
CA SER A 121 2.93 16.52 9.83
C SER A 121 3.43 15.10 9.53
N SER A 122 2.56 14.23 9.00
CA SER A 122 2.90 12.86 8.62
C SER A 122 3.28 12.70 7.15
N TYR A 123 3.24 13.76 6.35
CA TYR A 123 3.41 13.70 4.89
C TYR A 123 4.72 14.33 4.45
N LYS A 124 5.33 13.76 3.42
CA LYS A 124 6.48 14.35 2.74
C LYS A 124 6.11 14.76 1.33
N VAL A 125 6.37 16.01 0.99
CA VAL A 125 6.22 16.52 -0.37
C VAL A 125 7.60 16.91 -0.87
N LEU A 126 8.08 16.20 -1.88
CA LEU A 126 9.40 16.41 -2.46
C LEU A 126 9.25 16.99 -3.87
N VAL A 127 10.08 17.98 -4.19
CA VAL A 127 10.05 18.66 -5.49
C VAL A 127 11.37 18.41 -6.21
N ASN A 128 11.29 17.97 -7.46
CA ASN A 128 12.48 17.89 -8.31
C ASN A 128 12.92 19.32 -8.66
N PRO A 129 14.17 19.73 -8.34
CA PRO A 129 14.62 21.09 -8.60
C PRO A 129 14.74 21.40 -10.09
N ASN A 130 14.75 20.38 -10.94
CA ASN A 130 14.88 20.51 -12.39
C ASN A 130 13.53 20.51 -13.13
N ILE A 131 12.39 20.41 -12.41
CA ILE A 131 11.08 20.51 -13.05
C ILE A 131 10.88 21.90 -13.64
N ARG A 132 10.31 21.95 -14.85
CA ARG A 132 9.95 23.22 -15.49
C ARG A 132 8.95 23.98 -14.63
N ASP A 133 9.13 25.30 -14.51
CA ASP A 133 8.29 26.20 -13.72
C ASP A 133 8.26 25.86 -12.20
N LYS A 134 9.37 25.35 -11.66
CA LYS A 134 9.55 25.06 -10.22
C LYS A 134 9.07 26.21 -9.33
N GLU A 135 9.41 27.45 -9.65
CA GLU A 135 9.05 28.62 -8.85
C GLU A 135 7.54 28.78 -8.73
N LYS A 136 6.81 28.49 -9.82
CA LYS A 136 5.34 28.52 -9.85
C LYS A 136 4.76 27.41 -8.98
N ILE A 137 5.32 26.20 -9.06
CA ILE A 137 4.93 25.06 -8.23
C ILE A 137 5.12 25.40 -6.75
N VAL A 138 6.30 25.88 -6.37
CA VAL A 138 6.63 26.27 -4.98
C VAL A 138 5.69 27.38 -4.48
N SER A 139 5.38 28.37 -5.32
CA SER A 139 4.43 29.43 -4.99
C SER A 139 3.02 28.90 -4.77
N ASN A 140 2.55 27.98 -5.63
CA ASN A 140 1.24 27.35 -5.49
C ASN A 140 1.12 26.50 -4.22
N LEU A 141 2.15 25.70 -3.91
CA LEU A 141 2.23 24.89 -2.68
C LEU A 141 2.18 25.80 -1.44
N SER A 142 2.98 26.87 -1.44
CA SER A 142 3.03 27.84 -0.34
C SER A 142 1.68 28.52 -0.11
N ARG A 143 0.98 28.91 -1.18
CA ARG A 143 -0.36 29.51 -1.12
C ARG A 143 -1.39 28.60 -0.47
N LEU A 144 -1.23 27.28 -0.61
CA LEU A 144 -2.12 26.27 -0.02
C LEU A 144 -1.60 25.72 1.32
N ASN A 145 -0.56 26.34 1.90
CA ASN A 145 0.08 25.90 3.13
C ASN A 145 0.59 24.45 3.09
N ILE A 146 1.03 23.99 1.91
CA ILE A 146 1.61 22.66 1.72
C ILE A 146 3.13 22.77 1.96
N PRO A 147 3.68 22.15 3.02
CA PRO A 147 5.10 22.22 3.30
C PRO A 147 5.91 21.40 2.29
N ILE A 148 7.04 21.94 1.85
CA ILE A 148 8.01 21.20 1.04
C ILE A 148 9.01 20.56 2.00
N SER A 149 9.05 19.23 1.99
CA SER A 149 9.89 18.44 2.91
C SER A 149 11.30 18.26 2.40
N GLY A 150 11.53 18.44 1.10
CA GLY A 150 12.86 18.35 0.51
C GLY A 150 12.86 18.38 -1.02
N GLU A 151 14.04 18.13 -1.57
CA GLU A 151 14.28 18.00 -3.01
C GLU A 151 14.89 16.64 -3.32
N PHE A 152 14.62 16.10 -4.50
CA PHE A 152 15.15 14.82 -4.97
C PHE A 152 15.77 14.96 -6.36
N ALA A 153 16.51 13.93 -6.81
CA ALA A 153 17.08 13.87 -8.16
C ALA A 153 17.97 15.07 -8.59
N GLN A 154 18.68 15.70 -7.63
CA GLN A 154 19.46 16.92 -7.85
C GLN A 154 20.60 16.75 -8.89
N SER A 155 21.08 15.52 -9.11
CA SER A 155 22.19 15.20 -10.02
C SER A 155 21.77 14.84 -11.45
N LEU A 156 20.47 14.86 -11.77
CA LEU A 156 19.93 14.35 -13.03
C LEU A 156 19.55 15.47 -14.00
N SER A 157 19.71 15.20 -15.31
CA SER A 157 19.47 16.19 -16.37
C SER A 157 18.01 16.65 -16.41
N PRO A 158 17.72 17.96 -16.60
CA PRO A 158 16.35 18.49 -16.69
C PRO A 158 15.48 17.85 -17.76
N THR A 159 16.09 17.29 -18.81
CA THR A 159 15.41 16.62 -19.93
C THR A 159 14.71 15.31 -19.56
N ILE A 160 14.91 14.77 -18.35
CA ILE A 160 14.38 13.47 -17.92
C ILE A 160 13.24 13.62 -16.90
N THR A 161 12.92 14.85 -16.50
CA THR A 161 11.86 15.10 -15.51
C THR A 161 10.48 14.92 -16.13
N ALA A 162 9.67 14.01 -15.59
CA ALA A 162 8.31 13.81 -16.05
C ALA A 162 7.42 15.00 -15.64
N PRO A 163 6.53 15.49 -16.52
CA PRO A 163 5.49 16.45 -16.17
C PRO A 163 4.37 15.75 -15.37
N ALA A 164 4.72 15.18 -14.23
CA ALA A 164 3.83 14.38 -13.41
C ALA A 164 4.02 14.69 -11.91
N ILE A 165 3.01 14.34 -11.12
CA ILE A 165 3.10 14.16 -9.68
C ILE A 165 2.86 12.69 -9.38
N MET A 166 3.76 12.09 -8.60
CA MET A 166 3.65 10.72 -8.12
C MET A 166 3.16 10.72 -6.68
N PHE A 167 2.12 9.95 -6.39
CA PHE A 167 1.61 9.74 -5.04
C PHE A 167 1.98 8.34 -4.55
N GLY A 168 2.54 8.26 -3.36
CA GLY A 168 2.44 7.04 -2.56
C GLY A 168 1.11 6.97 -1.79
N ARG A 169 0.93 5.91 -1.01
CA ARG A 169 -0.31 5.67 -0.25
C ARG A 169 -0.43 6.58 0.97
N GLY A 170 -1.64 6.63 1.56
CA GLY A 170 -1.89 7.22 2.88
C GLY A 170 -2.30 8.69 2.91
N PHE A 171 -2.32 9.40 1.78
CA PHE A 171 -2.86 10.76 1.72
C PHE A 171 -4.37 10.74 1.93
N LYS A 172 -4.85 11.63 2.81
CA LYS A 172 -6.28 11.87 2.98
C LYS A 172 -6.82 12.67 1.79
N LEU A 173 -8.12 12.55 1.52
CA LEU A 173 -8.79 13.24 0.41
C LEU A 173 -8.47 14.74 0.35
N LYS A 174 -8.46 15.43 1.50
CA LYS A 174 -8.13 16.86 1.56
C LYS A 174 -6.71 17.15 1.08
N ASN A 175 -5.72 16.37 1.52
CA ASN A 175 -4.33 16.51 1.08
C ASN A 175 -4.18 16.22 -0.42
N ILE A 176 -4.88 15.20 -0.93
CA ILE A 176 -4.91 14.87 -2.37
C ILE A 176 -5.43 16.07 -3.16
N ILE A 177 -6.60 16.59 -2.78
CA ILE A 177 -7.23 17.74 -3.44
C ILE A 177 -6.31 18.97 -3.42
N ASP A 178 -5.70 19.27 -2.27
CA ASP A 178 -4.79 20.41 -2.12
C ASP A 178 -3.57 20.28 -3.07
N LEU A 179 -2.98 19.08 -3.17
CA LEU A 179 -1.87 18.81 -4.10
C LEU A 179 -2.30 18.93 -5.57
N LEU A 180 -3.45 18.35 -5.95
CA LEU A 180 -3.96 18.46 -7.32
C LEU A 180 -4.21 19.93 -7.70
N LYS A 181 -4.82 20.70 -6.81
CA LYS A 181 -5.03 22.15 -7.00
C LYS A 181 -3.73 22.92 -7.11
N ALA A 182 -2.71 22.56 -6.33
CA ALA A 182 -1.39 23.18 -6.41
C ALA A 182 -0.74 22.97 -7.78
N MET A 183 -1.01 21.84 -8.43
CA MET A 183 -0.47 21.53 -9.76
C MET A 183 -1.23 22.21 -10.90
N ASN A 184 -2.43 22.75 -10.65
CA ASN A 184 -3.23 23.39 -11.68
C ASN A 184 -2.49 24.59 -12.31
N GLY A 185 -2.44 24.60 -13.64
CA GLY A 185 -1.74 25.62 -14.44
C GLY A 185 -0.21 25.54 -14.37
N THR A 186 0.37 24.46 -13.84
CA THR A 186 1.81 24.22 -13.88
C THR A 186 2.17 23.34 -15.08
N THR A 187 3.43 22.90 -15.15
CA THR A 187 3.91 21.95 -16.15
C THR A 187 3.50 20.51 -15.88
N VAL A 188 3.02 20.22 -14.67
CA VAL A 188 2.50 18.89 -14.30
C VAL A 188 1.19 18.64 -15.04
N GLN A 189 1.14 17.54 -15.79
CA GLN A 189 0.04 17.14 -16.64
C GLN A 189 -0.57 15.79 -16.24
N TYR A 190 0.16 14.96 -15.49
CA TYR A 190 -0.25 13.61 -15.14
C TYR A 190 -0.11 13.37 -13.64
N VAL A 191 -0.93 12.44 -13.14
CA VAL A 191 -0.86 11.91 -11.79
C VAL A 191 -0.56 10.42 -11.89
N THR A 192 0.48 9.98 -11.21
CA THR A 192 0.93 8.58 -11.22
C THR A 192 1.05 8.04 -9.80
N TYR A 193 1.20 6.72 -9.70
CA TYR A 193 1.34 6.00 -8.46
C TYR A 193 2.80 5.60 -8.22
N GLY A 194 3.29 5.76 -6.99
CA GLY A 194 4.58 5.25 -6.55
C GLY A 194 4.40 3.86 -5.98
N GLY A 195 4.57 2.83 -6.81
CA GLY A 195 4.54 1.43 -6.38
C GLY A 195 5.77 1.07 -5.54
N ASP A 196 5.61 0.14 -4.60
CA ASP A 196 6.74 -0.41 -3.84
C ASP A 196 7.68 -1.15 -4.79
N GLU A 197 8.95 -0.75 -4.85
CA GLU A 197 9.96 -1.40 -5.71
C GLU A 197 10.84 -2.34 -4.88
N ASP A 198 11.59 -1.77 -3.93
CA ASP A 198 12.61 -2.48 -3.16
C ASP A 198 12.17 -2.75 -1.72
N GLU A 199 11.36 -1.85 -1.15
CA GLU A 199 10.88 -1.90 0.22
C GLU A 199 9.35 -1.81 0.26
N VAL A 200 8.75 -2.55 1.19
CA VAL A 200 7.31 -2.41 1.46
C VAL A 200 7.06 -1.03 2.02
N ASP A 201 6.00 -0.37 1.56
CA ASP A 201 5.60 0.98 1.97
C ASP A 201 6.65 2.06 1.69
N GLN A 202 7.52 1.84 0.69
CA GLN A 202 8.66 2.71 0.37
C GLN A 202 8.25 4.17 0.17
N TYR A 203 7.08 4.39 -0.43
CA TYR A 203 6.57 5.72 -0.76
C TYR A 203 5.41 6.17 0.14
N ASN A 204 5.13 5.47 1.25
CA ASN A 204 3.99 5.81 2.10
C ASN A 204 4.09 7.22 2.66
N ASN A 205 2.99 7.96 2.50
CA ASN A 205 2.85 9.37 2.84
C ASN A 205 3.83 10.29 2.09
N GLU A 206 4.39 9.86 0.97
CA GLU A 206 5.30 10.66 0.15
C GLU A 206 4.68 11.02 -1.20
N ALA A 207 4.87 12.27 -1.62
CA ALA A 207 4.49 12.75 -2.93
C ALA A 207 5.70 13.38 -3.61
N TYR A 208 5.94 13.00 -4.87
CA TYR A 208 7.08 13.44 -5.67
C TYR A 208 6.59 14.24 -6.86
N ILE A 209 6.97 15.51 -6.92
CA ILE A 209 6.63 16.40 -8.03
C ILE A 209 7.80 16.42 -9.01
N GLY A 210 7.53 16.00 -10.25
CA GLY A 210 8.56 15.82 -11.28
C GLY A 210 9.36 14.52 -11.12
N PRO A 211 8.72 13.34 -11.01
CA PRO A 211 9.43 12.07 -10.91
C PRO A 211 10.16 11.75 -12.22
N ILE A 212 11.00 10.71 -12.21
CA ILE A 212 11.75 10.25 -13.38
C ILE A 212 11.11 8.95 -13.89
N THR A 213 9.86 9.05 -14.30
CA THR A 213 9.05 7.90 -14.73
C THR A 213 8.78 8.05 -16.23
N PRO A 214 9.54 7.41 -17.14
CA PRO A 214 9.42 7.66 -18.59
C PRO A 214 8.03 7.33 -19.15
N GLU A 215 7.27 6.48 -18.47
CA GLU A 215 5.98 5.96 -18.92
C GLU A 215 4.77 6.76 -18.38
N TYR A 216 4.99 7.96 -17.84
CA TYR A 216 3.94 8.78 -17.22
C TYR A 216 2.71 9.05 -18.12
N LYS A 217 2.85 8.99 -19.46
CA LYS A 217 1.75 9.21 -20.40
C LYS A 217 0.85 7.99 -20.56
N THR A 218 1.44 6.79 -20.46
CA THR A 218 0.74 5.52 -20.65
C THR A 218 0.33 4.91 -19.33
N HIS A 219 0.89 5.34 -18.20
CA HIS A 219 0.64 4.77 -16.88
C HIS A 219 0.24 5.84 -15.84
N GLY A 220 -0.14 7.04 -16.29
CA GLY A 220 -0.59 8.13 -15.45
C GLY A 220 -1.93 8.68 -15.90
N ILE A 221 -2.75 9.11 -14.95
CA ILE A 221 -4.04 9.74 -15.22
C ILE A 221 -3.82 11.21 -15.55
N PRO A 222 -4.44 11.76 -16.60
CA PRO A 222 -4.40 13.19 -16.88
C PRO A 222 -4.89 14.01 -15.68
N LEU A 223 -4.06 14.95 -15.22
CA LEU A 223 -4.37 15.84 -14.08
C LEU A 223 -5.71 16.56 -14.26
N LYS A 224 -6.03 16.93 -15.51
CA LYS A 224 -7.27 17.63 -15.84
C LYS A 224 -8.51 16.81 -15.45
N GLU A 225 -8.52 15.51 -15.68
CA GLU A 225 -9.68 14.66 -15.35
C GLU A 225 -9.90 14.57 -13.85
N LEU A 226 -8.81 14.47 -13.09
CA LEU A 226 -8.87 14.48 -11.63
C LEU A 226 -9.32 15.84 -11.10
N LEU A 227 -8.87 16.95 -11.70
CA LEU A 227 -9.35 18.29 -11.37
C LEU A 227 -10.85 18.44 -11.68
N ASP A 228 -11.32 17.95 -12.82
CA ASP A 228 -12.75 17.97 -13.18
C ASP A 228 -13.58 17.16 -12.16
N ALA A 229 -13.06 16.02 -11.68
CA ALA A 229 -13.71 15.22 -10.62
C ALA A 229 -13.71 15.95 -9.26
N VAL A 230 -12.66 16.70 -8.94
CA VAL A 230 -12.62 17.57 -7.75
C VAL A 230 -13.67 18.69 -7.85
N GLU A 231 -13.79 19.35 -9.00
CA GLU A 231 -14.76 20.43 -9.23
C GLU A 231 -16.20 19.92 -9.14
N LYS A 232 -16.47 18.70 -9.63
CA LYS A 232 -17.77 18.03 -9.52
C LYS A 232 -18.06 17.47 -8.12
N GLY A 233 -17.08 17.44 -7.23
CA GLY A 233 -17.20 16.86 -5.89
C GLY A 233 -17.39 15.33 -5.90
N THR A 234 -16.97 14.66 -6.96
CA THR A 234 -17.13 13.21 -7.14
C THR A 234 -15.89 12.40 -6.74
N LEU A 235 -14.78 13.07 -6.45
CA LEU A 235 -13.53 12.39 -6.07
C LEU A 235 -13.58 11.91 -4.61
N SER A 236 -13.36 10.62 -4.38
CA SER A 236 -13.04 10.05 -3.06
C SER A 236 -11.57 9.59 -3.01
N ALA A 237 -11.03 9.39 -1.80
CA ALA A 237 -9.64 8.95 -1.64
C ALA A 237 -9.46 7.51 -2.14
N GLU A 238 -10.43 6.65 -1.85
CA GLU A 238 -10.44 5.24 -2.27
C GLU A 238 -10.48 5.14 -3.80
N GLN A 239 -11.37 5.90 -4.45
CA GLN A 239 -11.48 5.93 -5.90
C GLN A 239 -10.20 6.47 -6.54
N PHE A 240 -9.67 7.59 -6.01
CA PHE A 240 -8.41 8.16 -6.48
C PHE A 240 -7.28 7.13 -6.48
N TYR A 241 -7.09 6.42 -5.36
CA TYR A 241 -6.04 5.42 -5.26
C TYR A 241 -6.28 4.21 -6.17
N SER A 242 -7.50 3.71 -6.22
CA SER A 242 -7.88 2.63 -7.15
C SER A 242 -7.50 3.00 -8.58
N ASP A 243 -7.87 4.21 -9.02
CA ASP A 243 -7.67 4.64 -10.40
C ASP A 243 -6.19 4.79 -10.72
N ILE A 244 -5.40 5.49 -9.89
CA ILE A 244 -3.97 5.69 -10.20
C ILE A 244 -3.18 4.38 -10.13
N ILE A 245 -3.59 3.42 -9.28
CA ILE A 245 -2.95 2.09 -9.19
C ILE A 245 -3.27 1.25 -10.42
N ILE A 246 -4.53 1.25 -10.87
CA ILE A 246 -4.94 0.55 -12.10
C ILE A 246 -4.20 1.15 -13.30
N ALA A 247 -4.20 2.49 -13.43
CA ALA A 247 -3.48 3.18 -14.49
C ALA A 247 -1.98 2.84 -14.48
N PHE A 248 -1.38 2.75 -13.29
CA PHE A 248 0.03 2.40 -13.15
C PHE A 248 0.35 0.95 -13.57
N ASN A 249 -0.50 -0.03 -13.23
CA ASN A 249 -0.24 -1.45 -13.50
C ASN A 249 -0.65 -1.90 -14.90
N ASP A 250 -1.82 -1.44 -15.36
CA ASP A 250 -2.47 -1.94 -16.57
C ASP A 250 -2.33 -0.96 -17.75
N GLY A 251 -1.80 0.24 -17.47
CA GLY A 251 -1.81 1.35 -18.38
C GLY A 251 -3.11 2.16 -18.29
N TYR A 252 -3.05 3.37 -18.84
CA TYR A 252 -4.14 4.31 -18.94
C TYR A 252 -4.59 4.40 -20.41
N GLU A 253 -5.78 3.87 -20.69
CA GLU A 253 -6.49 4.08 -21.95
C GLU A 253 -7.55 5.17 -21.71
N PRO A 254 -7.48 6.32 -22.42
CA PRO A 254 -8.43 7.42 -22.28
C PRO A 254 -9.84 7.11 -22.80
#